data_AF-A0A067M4U0-F1
#
_entry.id   AF-A0A067M4U0-F1
#
_cell.length_a   1.000
_cell.length_b   1.000
_cell.length_c   1.000
_cell.angle_alpha   90.00
_cell.angle_beta   90.00
_cell.angle_gamma   90.00
#
_symmetry.space_group_name_H-M   'P 1'
#
loop_
_entity.id
_entity.type
_entity.pdbx_description
1 polymer ?
#
loop_
_entity_poly.entity_id
_entity_poly.type
_entity_poly.pdbx_seq_one_letter_code
_entity_poly.pdbx_strand_id
1 'polypeptide(L)'
;KYPLAITDTVLRKCKCRVCLGYDIACAFCATLRNSSLGQAVKEQGLRCLVGAFHGYAHNRACQLEFHPRNIEGCGYEDFEGCERVFSASNHLAPSTRHASHTIGWRRSTHFPRTPPHDFCASGDFLITKHTAAVKTIRKNHRIVAYGLQKYQLDGDALLELQGQEYRYLKSLKKRPQSELDQIEYLKALNEFWLAEHELQATPREFLRVDTANISSGKPPNIPSGKLPNAPSGKPRKAKKTLSTWEQIYAKVQRAEKKVEAVEARLSIEQRWAENDEAYQEALKKSREHAYRKALDNLERLMVQRLFELEKSTMRATGMPHALSQILS
;
A
#
# COMPACT_ATOMS: atom_id res chain seq x y z
N LYS A 1 16.26 -15.61 -10.42
CA LYS A 1 16.95 -16.54 -11.34
C LYS A 1 15.96 -17.38 -12.14
N TYR A 2 15.05 -18.14 -11.50
CA TYR A 2 14.08 -18.98 -12.23
C TYR A 2 13.10 -18.24 -13.15
N PRO A 3 12.47 -17.11 -12.75
CA PRO A 3 11.56 -16.40 -13.65
C PRO A 3 12.25 -15.92 -14.93
N LEU A 4 13.49 -15.45 -14.85
CA LEU A 4 14.29 -15.04 -16.01
C LEU A 4 14.57 -16.21 -16.96
N ALA A 5 14.93 -17.38 -16.43
CA ALA A 5 15.20 -18.56 -17.25
C ALA A 5 13.91 -19.09 -17.94
N ILE A 6 12.76 -19.00 -17.26
CA ILE A 6 11.47 -19.32 -17.85
C ILE A 6 11.15 -18.33 -18.97
N THR A 7 11.32 -17.02 -18.72
CA THR A 7 11.12 -16.00 -19.75
C THR A 7 12.02 -16.22 -20.96
N ASP A 8 13.32 -16.47 -20.78
CA ASP A 8 14.24 -16.80 -21.88
C ASP A 8 13.75 -17.99 -22.70
N THR A 9 13.28 -19.04 -22.04
CA THR A 9 12.73 -20.22 -22.72
C THR A 9 11.47 -19.89 -23.53
N VAL A 10 10.58 -19.06 -22.98
CA VAL A 10 9.38 -18.58 -23.68
C VAL A 10 9.77 -17.73 -24.89
N LEU A 11 10.72 -16.81 -24.75
CA LEU A 11 11.18 -15.95 -25.85
C LEU A 11 11.79 -16.79 -26.99
N ARG A 12 12.57 -17.82 -26.66
CA ARG A 12 13.19 -18.70 -27.67
C ARG A 12 12.19 -19.60 -28.39
N LYS A 13 11.16 -20.09 -27.67
CA LYS A 13 10.20 -21.06 -28.23
C LYS A 13 9.00 -20.40 -28.91
N CYS A 14 8.52 -19.29 -28.38
CA CYS A 14 7.36 -18.57 -28.90
C CYS A 14 7.85 -17.40 -29.76
N LYS A 15 7.50 -17.37 -31.05
CA LYS A 15 7.87 -16.27 -31.95
C LYS A 15 6.76 -15.21 -32.13
N CYS A 16 5.72 -15.28 -31.32
CA CYS A 16 4.60 -14.33 -31.33
C CYS A 16 4.66 -13.39 -30.10
N ARG A 17 3.80 -12.36 -30.08
CA ARG A 17 3.61 -11.54 -28.87
C ARG A 17 3.02 -12.41 -27.76
N VAL A 18 3.60 -12.33 -26.56
CA VAL A 18 3.21 -13.14 -25.41
C VAL A 18 2.87 -12.24 -24.22
N CYS A 19 1.81 -12.60 -23.51
CA CYS A 19 1.51 -12.07 -22.19
C CYS A 19 2.02 -13.05 -21.12
N LEU A 20 2.84 -12.56 -20.19
CA LEU A 20 3.43 -13.34 -19.11
C LEU A 20 2.79 -12.95 -17.77
N GLY A 21 1.99 -13.85 -17.21
CA GLY A 21 1.40 -13.69 -15.87
C GLY A 21 2.40 -13.99 -14.76
N TYR A 22 2.51 -13.09 -13.78
CA TYR A 22 3.26 -13.31 -12.54
C TYR A 22 2.76 -12.37 -11.43
N ASP A 23 2.58 -12.86 -10.21
CA ASP A 23 2.05 -12.07 -9.07
C ASP A 23 2.79 -10.74 -8.85
N ILE A 24 4.10 -10.76 -9.02
CA ILE A 24 4.96 -9.58 -8.86
C ILE A 24 5.42 -9.01 -10.20
N ALA A 25 4.65 -9.22 -11.27
CA ALA A 25 4.96 -8.75 -12.62
C ALA A 25 5.31 -7.25 -12.67
N CYS A 26 4.66 -6.44 -11.84
CA CYS A 26 4.94 -5.00 -11.76
C CYS A 26 6.39 -4.68 -11.37
N ALA A 27 6.99 -5.45 -10.47
CA ALA A 27 8.39 -5.33 -10.09
C ALA A 27 9.30 -6.12 -11.05
N PHE A 28 8.88 -7.33 -11.42
CA PHE A 28 9.64 -8.21 -12.30
C PHE A 28 9.86 -7.62 -13.69
N CYS A 29 8.91 -6.83 -14.20
CA CYS A 29 9.05 -6.16 -15.49
C CYS A 29 10.26 -5.22 -15.54
N ALA A 30 10.54 -4.51 -14.44
CA ALA A 30 11.74 -3.68 -14.32
C ALA A 30 13.02 -4.54 -14.35
N THR A 31 13.02 -5.65 -13.63
CA THR A 31 14.14 -6.62 -13.63
C THR A 31 14.38 -7.20 -15.03
N LEU A 32 13.32 -7.54 -15.77
CA LEU A 32 13.44 -8.05 -17.14
C LEU A 32 14.08 -7.03 -18.08
N ARG A 33 13.59 -5.79 -18.06
CA ARG A 33 14.11 -4.69 -18.90
C ARG A 33 15.58 -4.41 -18.63
N ASN A 34 16.02 -4.54 -17.39
CA ASN A 34 17.41 -4.29 -16.97
C ASN A 34 18.31 -5.54 -17.07
N SER A 35 17.78 -6.66 -17.54
CA SER A 35 18.56 -7.90 -17.72
C SER A 35 19.09 -8.04 -19.15
N SER A 36 19.91 -9.06 -19.39
CA SER A 36 20.34 -9.43 -20.74
C SER A 36 19.19 -9.79 -21.69
N LEU A 37 17.98 -10.05 -21.17
CA LEU A 37 16.78 -10.34 -21.96
C LEU A 37 16.00 -9.08 -22.39
N GLY A 38 16.37 -7.89 -21.89
CA GLY A 38 15.58 -6.67 -22.08
C GLY A 38 15.33 -6.33 -23.55
N GLN A 39 16.33 -6.51 -24.41
CA GLN A 39 16.22 -6.27 -25.84
C GLN A 39 15.26 -7.27 -26.51
N ALA A 40 15.43 -8.57 -26.23
CA ALA A 40 14.56 -9.62 -26.77
C ALA A 40 13.10 -9.46 -26.32
N VAL A 41 12.87 -9.09 -25.06
CA VAL A 41 11.54 -8.77 -24.52
C VAL A 41 10.89 -7.63 -25.29
N LYS A 42 11.65 -6.58 -25.62
CA LYS A 42 11.18 -5.42 -26.37
C LYS A 42 10.86 -5.78 -27.83
N GLU A 43 11.75 -6.51 -28.50
CA GLU A 43 11.58 -6.94 -29.89
C GLU A 43 10.38 -7.85 -30.08
N GLN A 44 10.16 -8.79 -29.14
CA GLN A 44 8.99 -9.67 -29.16
C GLN A 44 7.70 -8.98 -28.72
N GLY A 45 7.79 -7.82 -28.06
CA GLY A 45 6.63 -7.16 -27.46
C GLY A 45 6.01 -7.97 -26.33
N LEU A 46 6.83 -8.68 -25.54
CA LEU A 46 6.35 -9.44 -24.39
C LEU A 46 5.80 -8.47 -23.33
N ARG A 47 4.57 -8.75 -22.86
CA ARG A 47 3.91 -7.93 -21.84
C ARG A 47 3.79 -8.70 -20.53
N CYS A 48 4.24 -8.12 -19.43
CA CYS A 48 4.04 -8.69 -18.11
C CYS A 48 2.68 -8.25 -17.56
N LEU A 49 2.02 -9.13 -16.80
CA LEU A 49 0.76 -8.85 -16.12
C LEU A 49 0.69 -9.57 -14.79
N VAL A 50 -0.14 -9.06 -13.88
CA VAL A 50 -0.43 -9.68 -12.60
C VAL A 50 -1.72 -10.48 -12.75
N GLY A 51 -1.77 -11.72 -12.26
CA GLY A 51 -3.00 -12.55 -12.29
C GLY A 51 -4.22 -11.78 -11.79
N ALA A 52 -5.40 -12.03 -12.35
CA ALA A 52 -6.59 -11.23 -12.09
C ALA A 52 -6.99 -11.21 -10.60
N PHE A 53 -6.75 -12.30 -9.88
CA PHE A 53 -7.03 -12.38 -8.46
C PHE A 53 -6.05 -11.52 -7.67
N HIS A 54 -4.75 -11.68 -7.94
CA HIS A 54 -3.68 -10.90 -7.32
C HIS A 54 -3.69 -9.42 -7.71
N GLY A 55 -4.15 -9.10 -8.92
CA GLY A 55 -4.13 -7.76 -9.49
C GLY A 55 -4.92 -6.77 -8.63
N TYR A 56 -6.07 -7.17 -8.09
CA TYR A 56 -6.87 -6.31 -7.21
C TYR A 56 -6.20 -5.99 -5.87
N ALA A 57 -5.20 -6.76 -5.44
CA ALA A 57 -4.41 -6.45 -4.23
C ALA A 57 -3.38 -5.34 -4.46
N HIS A 58 -3.13 -4.96 -5.71
CA HIS A 58 -2.17 -3.92 -6.04
C HIS A 58 -2.85 -2.54 -6.04
N ASN A 59 -2.08 -1.48 -5.87
CA ASN A 59 -2.63 -0.12 -5.97
C ASN A 59 -3.25 0.14 -7.35
N ARG A 60 -4.20 1.08 -7.43
CA ARG A 60 -4.96 1.36 -8.65
C ARG A 60 -4.08 1.67 -9.86
N ALA A 61 -2.98 2.41 -9.70
CA ALA A 61 -2.05 2.69 -10.80
C ALA A 61 -1.40 1.42 -11.37
N CYS A 62 -1.06 0.46 -10.49
CA CYS A 62 -0.54 -0.84 -10.91
C CYS A 62 -1.63 -1.69 -11.58
N GLN A 63 -2.87 -1.64 -11.09
CA GLN A 63 -3.99 -2.33 -11.73
C GLN A 63 -4.21 -1.82 -13.17
N LEU A 64 -4.19 -0.51 -13.37
CA LEU A 64 -4.37 0.10 -14.69
C LEU A 64 -3.32 -0.38 -15.71
N GLU A 65 -2.08 -0.59 -15.26
CA GLU A 65 -0.97 -0.96 -16.15
C GLU A 65 -0.82 -2.48 -16.36
N PHE A 66 -1.03 -3.27 -15.30
CA PHE A 66 -0.67 -4.70 -15.25
C PHE A 66 -1.85 -5.67 -15.08
N HIS A 67 -3.08 -5.20 -14.83
CA HIS A 67 -4.22 -6.12 -14.66
C HIS A 67 -4.68 -6.66 -16.04
N PRO A 68 -4.95 -7.96 -16.21
CA PRO A 68 -5.22 -8.58 -17.50
C PRO A 68 -6.44 -7.99 -18.22
N ARG A 69 -7.50 -7.61 -17.47
CA ARG A 69 -8.66 -6.91 -18.04
C ARG A 69 -8.36 -5.55 -18.70
N ASN A 70 -7.23 -4.94 -18.37
CA ASN A 70 -6.79 -3.65 -18.94
C ASN A 70 -5.77 -3.84 -20.08
N ILE A 71 -5.48 -5.09 -20.46
CA ILE A 71 -4.48 -5.44 -21.46
C ILE A 71 -5.19 -6.13 -22.63
N GLU A 72 -5.12 -5.49 -23.79
CA GLU A 72 -5.63 -6.06 -25.02
C GLU A 72 -4.94 -7.38 -25.37
N GLY A 73 -5.72 -8.34 -25.87
CA GLY A 73 -5.25 -9.68 -26.22
C GLY A 73 -5.34 -10.72 -25.09
N CYS A 74 -5.54 -10.31 -23.84
CA CYS A 74 -5.73 -11.22 -22.70
C CYS A 74 -7.12 -11.88 -22.66
N GLY A 75 -8.12 -11.25 -23.29
CA GLY A 75 -9.51 -11.70 -23.23
C GLY A 75 -10.03 -11.79 -21.78
N TYR A 76 -10.70 -12.90 -21.45
CA TYR A 76 -11.23 -13.20 -20.12
C TYR A 76 -10.34 -14.17 -19.33
N GLU A 77 -9.07 -14.29 -19.71
CA GLU A 77 -8.13 -15.12 -18.97
C GLU A 77 -7.73 -14.46 -17.65
N ASP A 78 -7.73 -15.26 -16.58
CA ASP A 78 -7.38 -14.79 -15.24
C ASP A 78 -5.89 -14.94 -14.94
N PHE A 79 -5.17 -15.78 -15.69
CA PHE A 79 -3.75 -16.08 -15.51
C PHE A 79 -3.43 -16.71 -14.15
N GLU A 80 -4.42 -17.35 -13.52
CA GLU A 80 -4.31 -18.03 -12.21
C GLU A 80 -4.03 -19.54 -12.35
N GLY A 81 -3.47 -19.94 -13.51
CA GLY A 81 -3.24 -21.35 -13.84
C GLY A 81 -2.25 -22.01 -12.89
N CYS A 82 -1.18 -21.30 -12.51
CA CYS A 82 -0.16 -21.83 -11.61
C CYS A 82 -0.72 -22.03 -10.21
N GLU A 83 -1.56 -21.11 -9.75
CA GLU A 83 -2.19 -21.05 -8.44
C GLU A 83 -3.19 -22.20 -8.30
N ARG A 84 -3.97 -22.49 -9.35
CA ARG A 84 -4.81 -23.70 -9.40
C ARG A 84 -4.00 -24.99 -9.27
N VAL A 85 -2.87 -25.09 -9.98
CA VAL A 85 -1.98 -26.25 -9.90
C VAL A 85 -1.33 -26.38 -8.52
N PHE A 86 -0.86 -25.27 -7.93
CA PHE A 86 -0.27 -25.25 -6.59
C PHE A 86 -1.32 -25.55 -5.52
N SER A 87 -2.52 -25.02 -5.65
CA SER A 87 -3.66 -25.34 -4.77
C SER A 87 -3.99 -26.82 -4.84
N ALA A 88 -4.09 -27.39 -6.04
CA ALA A 88 -4.29 -28.83 -6.22
C ALA A 88 -3.15 -29.65 -5.59
N SER A 89 -1.90 -29.17 -5.64
CA SER A 89 -0.76 -29.85 -5.03
C SER A 89 -0.83 -29.91 -3.50
N ASN A 90 -1.63 -29.05 -2.85
CA ASN A 90 -1.86 -29.12 -1.40
C ASN A 90 -2.52 -30.44 -0.97
N HIS A 91 -3.24 -31.12 -1.87
CA HIS A 91 -3.77 -32.47 -1.59
C HIS A 91 -2.67 -33.50 -1.32
N LEU A 92 -1.43 -33.25 -1.77
CA LEU A 92 -0.30 -34.11 -1.45
C LEU A 92 0.22 -33.87 -0.04
N ALA A 93 -0.04 -32.71 0.57
CA ALA A 93 0.54 -32.31 1.85
C ALA A 93 0.29 -33.32 2.99
N PRO A 94 -0.91 -33.91 3.17
CA PRO A 94 -1.11 -34.95 4.19
C PRO A 94 -0.21 -36.18 3.97
N SER A 95 -0.05 -36.60 2.72
CA SER A 95 0.72 -37.79 2.34
C SER A 95 2.24 -37.57 2.30
N THR A 96 2.70 -36.31 2.22
CA THR A 96 4.12 -35.96 2.16
C THR A 96 4.65 -35.39 3.48
N ARG A 97 3.79 -34.98 4.42
CA ARG A 97 4.19 -34.35 5.69
C ARG A 97 5.17 -35.17 6.52
N HIS A 98 5.00 -36.50 6.53
CA HIS A 98 5.88 -37.44 7.23
C HIS A 98 6.62 -38.39 6.29
N ALA A 99 6.61 -38.09 4.99
CA ALA A 99 7.29 -38.91 4.01
C ALA A 99 8.81 -38.67 4.08
N SER A 100 9.59 -39.73 3.84
CA SER A 100 11.03 -39.58 3.61
C SER A 100 11.27 -38.74 2.34
N HIS A 101 12.45 -38.12 2.24
CA HIS A 101 12.82 -37.28 1.09
C HIS A 101 12.58 -37.97 -0.25
N THR A 102 12.89 -39.26 -0.37
CA THR A 102 12.70 -40.04 -1.60
C THR A 102 11.23 -40.25 -1.95
N ILE A 103 10.37 -40.50 -0.95
CA ILE A 103 8.92 -40.65 -1.14
C ILE A 103 8.27 -39.30 -1.45
N GLY A 104 8.68 -38.23 -0.76
CA GLY A 104 8.22 -36.87 -1.03
C GLY A 104 8.59 -36.43 -2.45
N TRP A 105 9.84 -36.68 -2.87
CA TRP A 105 10.29 -36.41 -4.24
C TRP A 105 9.48 -37.21 -5.26
N ARG A 106 9.33 -38.53 -5.09
CA ARG A 106 8.52 -39.37 -6.00
C ARG A 106 7.08 -38.88 -6.10
N ARG A 107 6.42 -38.54 -4.99
CA ARG A 107 5.04 -38.05 -5.02
C ARG A 107 4.92 -36.69 -5.70
N SER A 108 5.91 -35.81 -5.53
CA SER A 108 5.95 -34.52 -6.23
C SER A 108 6.20 -34.67 -7.74
N THR A 109 7.03 -35.63 -8.16
CA THR A 109 7.30 -35.88 -9.59
C THR A 109 6.15 -36.59 -10.29
N HIS A 110 5.40 -37.44 -9.58
CA HIS A 110 4.22 -38.14 -10.12
C HIS A 110 2.92 -37.38 -9.90
N PHE A 111 2.96 -36.20 -9.26
CA PHE A 111 1.83 -35.29 -9.28
C PHE A 111 1.52 -35.01 -10.75
N PRO A 112 0.30 -35.31 -11.25
CA PRO A 112 -0.05 -35.05 -12.63
C PRO A 112 0.04 -33.54 -12.86
N ARG A 113 1.20 -33.10 -13.36
CA ARG A 113 1.33 -31.81 -14.01
C ARG A 113 0.47 -31.91 -15.26
N THR A 114 -0.27 -30.83 -15.51
CA THR A 114 -1.21 -30.59 -16.61
C THR A 114 -1.14 -31.65 -17.72
N PRO A 115 -2.26 -32.30 -18.10
CA PRO A 115 -2.23 -33.36 -19.10
C PRO A 115 -1.46 -32.92 -20.36
N PRO A 116 -0.73 -33.84 -21.01
CA PRO A 116 -0.01 -33.54 -22.24
C PRO A 116 -0.97 -32.89 -23.23
N HIS A 117 -0.51 -31.81 -23.88
CA HIS A 117 -1.24 -30.93 -24.79
C HIS A 117 -2.50 -31.57 -25.39
N ASP A 118 -3.63 -31.38 -24.70
CA ASP A 118 -4.93 -31.71 -25.27
C ASP A 118 -5.42 -30.48 -26.03
N PHE A 119 -5.32 -30.55 -27.36
CA PHE A 119 -5.81 -29.51 -28.25
C PHE A 119 -7.32 -29.30 -28.07
N CYS A 120 -8.08 -30.34 -27.70
CA CYS A 120 -9.51 -30.22 -27.38
C CYS A 120 -9.71 -29.37 -26.14
N ALA A 121 -8.98 -29.64 -25.04
CA ALA A 121 -9.06 -28.84 -23.82
C ALA A 121 -8.69 -27.36 -24.07
N SER A 122 -7.73 -27.11 -24.95
CA SER A 122 -7.36 -25.74 -25.36
C SER A 122 -8.48 -25.06 -26.17
N GLY A 123 -9.13 -25.81 -27.07
CA GLY A 123 -10.28 -25.34 -27.84
C GLY A 123 -11.49 -25.02 -26.94
N ASP A 124 -11.83 -25.93 -26.04
CA ASP A 124 -12.93 -25.76 -25.07
C ASP A 124 -12.69 -24.55 -24.17
N PHE A 125 -11.45 -24.37 -23.72
CA PHE A 125 -11.04 -23.19 -22.97
C PHE A 125 -11.30 -21.90 -23.77
N LEU A 126 -10.85 -21.83 -25.03
CA LEU A 126 -11.06 -20.64 -25.88
C LEU A 126 -12.54 -20.35 -26.12
N ILE A 127 -13.33 -21.37 -26.47
CA ILE A 127 -14.78 -21.25 -26.69
C ILE A 127 -15.48 -20.79 -25.42
N THR A 128 -15.12 -21.36 -24.26
CA THR A 128 -15.70 -20.99 -22.97
C THR A 128 -15.42 -19.52 -22.65
N LYS A 129 -14.16 -19.08 -22.79
CA LYS A 129 -13.78 -17.69 -22.52
C LYS A 129 -14.42 -16.71 -23.49
N HIS A 130 -14.47 -17.05 -24.78
CA HIS A 130 -15.14 -16.25 -25.80
C HIS A 130 -16.64 -16.10 -25.50
N THR A 131 -17.32 -17.20 -25.21
CA THR A 131 -18.76 -17.20 -24.90
C THR A 131 -19.06 -16.38 -23.65
N ALA A 132 -18.23 -16.50 -22.61
CA ALA A 132 -18.34 -15.69 -21.40
C ALA A 132 -18.14 -14.19 -21.66
N ALA A 133 -17.18 -13.82 -22.50
CA ALA A 133 -16.95 -12.44 -22.91
C ALA A 133 -18.17 -11.86 -23.66
N VAL A 134 -18.66 -12.57 -24.69
CA VAL A 134 -19.84 -12.15 -25.47
C VAL A 134 -21.07 -12.00 -24.58
N LYS A 135 -21.30 -12.96 -23.65
CA LYS A 135 -22.41 -12.88 -22.70
C LYS A 135 -22.30 -11.65 -21.81
N THR A 136 -21.10 -11.32 -21.34
CA THR A 136 -20.88 -10.15 -20.48
C THR A 136 -21.11 -8.85 -21.23
N ILE A 137 -20.62 -8.74 -22.47
CA ILE A 137 -20.84 -7.58 -23.35
C ILE A 137 -22.34 -7.39 -23.56
N ARG A 138 -23.07 -8.44 -23.96
CA ARG A 138 -24.53 -8.37 -24.17
C ARG A 138 -25.29 -7.94 -22.92
N LYS A 139 -24.92 -8.48 -21.75
CA LYS A 139 -25.54 -8.14 -20.47
C LYS A 139 -25.36 -6.67 -20.10
N ASN A 140 -24.14 -6.14 -20.30
CA ASN A 140 -23.77 -4.80 -19.84
C ASN A 140 -23.93 -3.70 -20.90
N HIS A 141 -24.15 -4.05 -22.16
CA HIS A 141 -24.23 -3.10 -23.28
C HIS A 141 -25.20 -1.95 -23.02
N ARG A 142 -26.40 -2.22 -22.50
CA ARG A 142 -27.40 -1.17 -22.23
C ARG A 142 -26.95 -0.18 -21.16
N ILE A 143 -26.26 -0.66 -20.12
CA ILE A 143 -25.75 0.17 -19.02
C ILE A 143 -24.60 1.04 -19.52
N VAL A 144 -23.68 0.46 -20.29
CA VAL A 144 -22.55 1.19 -20.88
C VAL A 144 -23.07 2.24 -21.88
N ALA A 145 -23.99 1.88 -22.78
CA ALA A 145 -24.58 2.80 -23.75
C ALA A 145 -25.31 3.97 -23.07
N TYR A 146 -26.07 3.69 -22.00
CA TYR A 146 -26.69 4.74 -21.19
C TYR A 146 -25.66 5.67 -20.56
N GLY A 147 -24.57 5.12 -20.01
CA GLY A 147 -23.47 5.93 -19.45
C GLY A 147 -22.81 6.82 -20.49
N LEU A 148 -22.46 6.26 -21.65
CA LEU A 148 -21.88 7.00 -22.77
C LEU A 148 -22.79 8.14 -23.22
N GLN A 149 -24.09 7.89 -23.40
CA GLN A 149 -25.06 8.92 -23.77
C GLN A 149 -25.20 9.99 -22.68
N LYS A 150 -25.33 9.60 -21.41
CA LYS A 150 -25.53 10.51 -20.28
C LYS A 150 -24.36 11.50 -20.12
N TYR A 151 -23.13 11.01 -20.30
CA TYR A 151 -21.92 11.82 -20.16
C TYR A 151 -21.43 12.40 -21.49
N GLN A 152 -22.14 12.16 -22.59
CA GLN A 152 -21.77 12.62 -23.95
C GLN A 152 -20.35 12.15 -24.32
N LEU A 153 -20.06 10.88 -24.03
CA LEU A 153 -18.76 10.25 -24.26
C LEU A 153 -18.86 9.20 -25.36
N ASP A 154 -17.79 9.07 -26.12
CA ASP A 154 -17.60 7.99 -27.09
C ASP A 154 -16.86 6.80 -26.48
N GLY A 155 -16.89 5.64 -27.15
CA GLY A 155 -16.17 4.45 -26.71
C GLY A 155 -14.67 4.67 -26.51
N ASP A 156 -14.04 5.41 -27.43
CA ASP A 156 -12.61 5.75 -27.35
C ASP A 156 -12.29 6.69 -26.17
N ALA A 157 -13.26 7.51 -25.76
CA ALA A 157 -13.10 8.38 -24.60
C ALA A 157 -12.89 7.56 -23.31
N LEU A 158 -13.44 6.34 -23.21
CA LEU A 158 -13.22 5.48 -22.05
C LEU A 158 -11.75 5.06 -21.90
N LEU A 159 -11.08 4.75 -23.02
CA LEU A 159 -9.66 4.39 -23.02
C LEU A 159 -8.79 5.60 -22.66
N GLU A 160 -9.16 6.80 -23.15
CA GLU A 160 -8.45 8.02 -22.80
C GLU A 160 -8.65 8.38 -21.32
N LEU A 161 -9.87 8.23 -20.77
CA LEU A 161 -10.13 8.43 -19.33
C LEU A 161 -9.29 7.48 -18.48
N GLN A 162 -9.15 6.21 -18.89
CA GLN A 162 -8.27 5.26 -18.22
C GLN A 162 -6.80 5.71 -18.27
N GLY A 163 -6.35 6.23 -19.42
CA GLY A 163 -5.03 6.83 -19.57
C GLY A 163 -4.81 8.06 -18.69
N GLN A 164 -5.80 8.95 -18.61
CA GLN A 164 -5.80 10.13 -17.73
C GLN A 164 -5.75 9.72 -16.25
N GLU A 165 -6.55 8.73 -15.85
CA GLU A 165 -6.52 8.16 -14.49
C GLU A 165 -5.11 7.67 -14.15
N TYR A 166 -4.48 6.89 -15.05
CA TYR A 166 -3.12 6.40 -14.84
C TYR A 166 -2.10 7.55 -14.71
N ARG A 167 -2.15 8.57 -15.58
CA ARG A 167 -1.24 9.72 -15.55
C ARG A 167 -1.40 10.51 -14.25
N TYR A 168 -2.64 10.76 -13.83
CA TYR A 168 -2.95 11.43 -12.56
C TYR A 168 -2.43 10.64 -11.35
N LEU A 169 -2.70 9.34 -11.28
CA LEU A 169 -2.21 8.52 -10.16
C LEU A 169 -0.67 8.43 -10.14
N LYS A 170 -0.03 8.48 -11.32
CA LYS A 170 1.43 8.50 -11.42
C LYS A 170 2.02 9.84 -10.98
N SER A 171 1.36 10.97 -11.28
CA SER A 171 1.80 12.28 -10.79
C SER A 171 1.70 12.39 -9.27
N LEU A 172 0.75 11.69 -8.64
CA LEU A 172 0.64 11.63 -7.18
C LEU A 172 1.76 10.85 -6.48
N LYS A 173 2.52 9.98 -7.19
CA LYS A 173 3.60 9.18 -6.57
C LYS A 173 4.77 10.04 -6.08
N LYS A 174 5.04 11.17 -6.75
CA LYS A 174 6.08 12.12 -6.33
C LYS A 174 5.38 13.39 -5.87
N ARG A 175 5.30 13.54 -4.55
CA ARG A 175 4.77 14.76 -3.96
C ARG A 175 5.69 15.93 -4.32
N PRO A 176 5.16 17.09 -4.73
CA PRO A 176 6.00 18.28 -4.86
C PRO A 176 6.64 18.57 -3.51
N GLN A 177 7.93 18.91 -3.53
CA GLN A 177 8.71 19.12 -2.31
C GLN A 177 8.07 20.19 -1.41
N SER A 178 7.46 21.21 -2.01
CA SER A 178 6.71 22.26 -1.33
C SER A 178 5.57 21.72 -0.44
N GLU A 179 4.81 20.72 -0.88
CA GLU A 179 3.74 20.14 -0.06
C GLU A 179 4.28 19.28 1.09
N LEU A 180 5.40 18.58 0.88
CA LEU A 180 6.06 17.83 1.95
C LEU A 180 6.53 18.77 3.05
N ASP A 181 7.15 19.88 2.64
CA ASP A 181 7.66 20.87 3.57
C ASP A 181 6.53 21.59 4.31
N GLN A 182 5.41 21.90 3.65
CA GLN A 182 4.21 22.46 4.30
C GLN A 182 3.61 21.50 5.34
N ILE A 183 3.52 20.20 5.04
CA ILE A 183 3.03 19.20 5.99
C ILE A 183 3.99 19.03 7.17
N GLU A 184 5.30 19.10 6.93
CA GLU A 184 6.31 19.09 7.98
C GLU A 184 6.17 20.33 8.88
N TYR A 185 5.99 21.51 8.29
CA TYR A 185 5.77 22.75 9.01
C TYR A 185 4.50 22.69 9.88
N LEU A 186 3.37 22.24 9.32
CA LEU A 186 2.12 22.05 10.08
C LEU A 186 2.27 21.09 11.27
N LYS A 187 3.06 20.02 11.11
CA LYS A 187 3.34 19.09 12.21
C LYS A 187 4.20 19.74 13.28
N ALA A 188 5.23 20.48 12.88
CA ALA A 188 6.10 21.21 13.80
C ALA A 188 5.31 22.27 14.60
N LEU A 189 4.42 23.02 13.94
CA LEU A 189 3.53 23.99 14.59
C LEU A 189 2.57 23.33 15.58
N ASN A 190 1.90 22.23 15.20
CA ASN A 190 1.04 21.50 16.13
C ASN A 190 1.81 20.92 17.32
N GLU A 191 3.02 20.38 17.10
CA GLU A 191 3.89 19.92 18.20
C GLU A 191 4.25 21.05 19.16
N PHE A 192 4.52 22.25 18.62
CA PHE A 192 4.81 23.44 19.40
C PHE A 192 3.60 23.91 20.21
N TRP A 193 2.44 24.11 19.59
CA TRP A 193 1.22 24.55 20.28
C TRP A 193 0.75 23.56 21.34
N LEU A 194 0.84 22.25 21.07
CA LEU A 194 0.52 21.23 22.08
C LEU A 194 1.47 21.30 23.28
N ALA A 195 2.77 21.47 23.04
CA ALA A 195 3.74 21.60 24.12
C ALA A 195 3.56 22.90 24.92
N GLU A 196 3.19 24.00 24.25
CA GLU A 196 2.89 25.27 24.89
C GLU A 196 1.62 25.19 25.75
N HIS A 197 0.56 24.58 25.24
CA HIS A 197 -0.66 24.34 25.99
C HIS A 197 -0.42 23.43 27.21
N GLU A 198 0.39 22.37 27.07
CA GLU A 198 0.81 21.54 28.21
C GLU A 198 1.57 22.35 29.28
N LEU A 199 2.44 23.27 28.86
CA LEU A 199 3.18 24.16 29.78
C LEU A 199 2.22 25.11 30.50
N GLN A 200 1.24 25.69 29.80
CA GLN A 200 0.25 26.61 30.37
C GLN A 200 -0.73 25.91 31.33
N ALA A 201 -1.12 24.67 31.01
CA ALA A 201 -1.99 23.85 31.86
C ALA A 201 -1.29 23.35 33.15
N THR A 202 0.04 23.46 33.21
CA THR A 202 0.81 23.12 34.42
C THR A 202 0.64 24.23 35.47
N PRO A 203 0.04 23.97 36.65
CA PRO A 203 -0.29 25.02 37.63
C PRO A 203 0.94 25.84 38.05
N ARG A 204 0.83 27.17 37.95
CA ARG A 204 1.88 28.15 38.33
C ARG A 204 2.09 28.30 39.84
N GLU A 205 1.35 27.58 40.69
CA GLU A 205 1.36 27.70 42.16
C GLU A 205 2.73 27.48 42.84
N PHE A 206 3.78 27.10 42.10
CA PHE A 206 5.11 26.85 42.65
C PHE A 206 6.20 27.77 42.10
N LEU A 207 5.87 28.74 41.23
CA LEU A 207 6.77 29.82 40.79
C LEU A 207 6.79 30.98 41.81
N ARG A 208 7.16 30.70 43.07
CA ARG A 208 7.74 31.74 43.96
C ARG A 208 9.27 31.78 43.76
N VAL A 209 9.69 31.90 42.51
CA VAL A 209 11.07 32.24 42.14
C VAL A 209 10.93 33.42 41.19
N ASP A 210 11.53 34.55 41.55
CA ASP A 210 11.35 35.85 40.92
C ASP A 210 11.32 35.78 39.39
N THR A 211 10.18 36.14 38.82
CA THR A 211 9.92 36.17 37.37
C THR A 211 10.64 37.32 36.65
N ALA A 212 11.47 38.11 37.34
CA ALA A 212 12.21 39.22 36.77
C ALA A 212 13.28 38.79 35.73
N ASN A 213 13.69 37.52 35.69
CA ASN A 213 14.72 37.03 34.76
C ASN A 213 14.18 36.38 33.47
N ILE A 214 12.86 36.19 33.33
CA ILE A 214 12.27 35.49 32.17
C ILE A 214 12.41 36.30 30.87
N SER A 215 12.60 37.62 30.95
CA SER A 215 12.80 38.49 29.77
C SER A 215 14.20 38.42 29.15
N SER A 216 15.14 37.65 29.71
CA SER A 216 16.57 37.70 29.32
C SER A 216 17.16 36.42 28.73
N GLY A 217 16.37 35.36 28.52
CA GLY A 217 16.86 34.10 27.94
C GLY A 217 17.92 33.36 28.76
N LYS A 218 18.15 33.76 30.02
CA LYS A 218 19.04 33.07 30.96
C LYS A 218 18.23 32.22 31.94
N PRO A 219 18.75 31.04 32.36
CA PRO A 219 18.10 30.23 33.38
C PRO A 219 17.93 31.05 34.68
N PRO A 220 16.81 30.89 35.40
CA PRO A 220 16.56 31.64 36.63
C PRO A 220 17.63 31.31 37.67
N ASN A 221 18.26 32.36 38.21
CA ASN A 221 19.25 32.23 39.26
C ASN A 221 18.57 31.79 40.55
N ILE A 222 18.94 30.62 41.07
CA ILE A 222 18.39 30.06 42.31
C ILE A 222 19.02 30.81 43.49
N PRO A 223 18.25 31.50 44.34
CA PRO A 223 18.82 32.06 45.55
C PRO A 223 19.27 30.91 46.47
N SER A 224 20.57 30.77 46.69
CA SER A 224 21.12 29.94 47.79
C SER A 224 20.85 30.64 49.13
N GLY A 225 19.57 30.77 49.49
CA GLY A 225 19.13 31.38 50.74
C GLY A 225 18.07 30.48 51.38
N LYS A 226 18.37 29.98 52.58
CA LYS A 226 17.38 29.26 53.40
C LYS A 226 16.18 30.18 53.62
N LEU A 227 14.99 29.79 53.17
CA LEU A 227 13.75 30.43 53.60
C LEU A 227 13.54 30.15 55.10
N PRO A 228 13.27 31.16 55.94
CA PRO A 228 12.77 30.94 57.29
C PRO A 228 11.30 30.51 57.20
N ASN A 229 10.97 29.38 57.83
CA ASN A 229 9.63 28.80 58.01
C ASN A 229 8.97 28.18 56.77
N ALA A 230 9.29 26.90 56.51
CA ALA A 230 8.43 25.97 55.77
C ALA A 230 7.96 24.83 56.70
N PRO A 231 6.66 24.46 56.73
CA PRO A 231 6.19 23.33 57.53
C PRO A 231 6.84 22.03 57.07
N SER A 232 7.23 21.22 58.05
CA SER A 232 7.89 19.92 57.89
C SER A 232 6.97 18.92 57.17
N GLY A 233 7.01 18.91 55.83
CA GLY A 233 6.26 17.95 55.03
C GLY A 233 6.48 18.09 53.53
N LYS A 234 7.34 17.22 52.98
CA LYS A 234 7.44 16.78 51.55
C LYS A 234 8.37 17.55 50.58
N PRO A 235 9.70 17.62 50.85
CA PRO A 235 10.69 18.05 49.85
C PRO A 235 10.77 17.13 48.60
N ARG A 236 10.33 15.86 48.73
CA ARG A 236 10.39 14.85 47.66
C ARG A 236 9.34 15.03 46.57
N LYS A 237 8.18 15.64 46.90
CA LYS A 237 7.14 15.96 45.90
C LYS A 237 7.53 17.19 45.08
N ALA A 238 8.07 18.24 45.72
CA ALA A 238 8.53 19.45 45.04
C ALA A 238 9.65 19.18 44.01
N LYS A 239 10.66 18.36 44.35
CA LYS A 239 11.74 17.97 43.40
C LYS A 239 11.24 17.21 42.17
N LYS A 240 10.28 16.30 42.34
CA LYS A 240 9.75 15.49 41.24
C LYS A 240 8.93 16.36 40.27
N THR A 241 8.19 17.33 40.79
CA THR A 241 7.37 18.26 39.99
C THR A 241 8.20 19.32 39.26
N LEU A 242 9.28 19.84 39.87
CA LEU A 242 10.26 20.73 39.20
C LEU A 242 10.92 20.04 38.00
N SER A 243 11.35 18.78 38.19
CA SER A 243 11.90 17.96 37.10
C SER A 243 10.89 17.75 35.95
N THR A 244 9.60 17.58 36.26
CA THR A 244 8.55 17.48 35.24
C THR A 244 8.37 18.79 34.47
N TRP A 245 8.38 19.95 35.15
CA TRP A 245 8.28 21.25 34.49
C TRP A 245 9.49 21.53 33.60
N GLU A 246 10.70 21.24 34.07
CA GLU A 246 11.93 21.37 33.28
C GLU A 246 11.89 20.50 32.01
N GLN A 247 11.32 19.29 32.12
CA GLN A 247 11.13 18.40 30.97
C GLN A 247 10.10 18.95 29.97
N ILE A 248 8.99 19.53 30.44
CA ILE A 248 7.96 20.15 29.58
C ILE A 248 8.52 21.42 28.92
N TYR A 249 9.22 22.27 29.67
CA TYR A 249 9.89 23.45 29.12
C TYR A 249 10.95 23.08 28.07
N ALA A 250 11.77 22.06 28.34
CA ALA A 250 12.72 21.52 27.37
C ALA A 250 12.03 20.88 26.15
N LYS A 251 10.78 20.40 26.29
CA LYS A 251 9.97 19.91 25.15
C LYS A 251 9.50 21.09 24.28
N VAL A 252 9.03 22.18 24.88
CA VAL A 252 8.67 23.43 24.16
C VAL A 252 9.87 23.99 23.40
N GLN A 253 11.02 24.15 24.06
CA GLN A 253 12.24 24.67 23.43
C GLN A 253 12.73 23.80 22.26
N ARG A 254 12.55 22.48 22.35
CA ARG A 254 12.87 21.57 21.24
C ARG A 254 11.88 21.71 20.08
N ALA A 255 10.59 21.85 20.37
CA ALA A 255 9.56 22.06 19.36
C ALA A 255 9.75 23.41 18.66
N GLU A 256 10.07 24.47 19.41
CA GLU A 256 10.37 25.80 18.88
C GLU A 256 11.56 25.79 17.91
N LYS A 257 12.68 25.16 18.29
CA LYS A 257 13.84 25.00 17.40
C LYS A 257 13.52 24.22 16.12
N LYS A 258 12.61 23.23 16.19
CA LYS A 258 12.16 22.51 14.98
C LYS A 258 11.37 23.43 14.06
N VAL A 259 10.48 24.25 14.63
CA VAL A 259 9.68 25.23 13.87
C VAL A 259 10.61 26.24 13.21
N GLU A 260 11.55 26.84 13.95
CA GLU A 260 12.54 27.78 13.42
C GLU A 260 13.40 27.18 12.30
N ALA A 261 13.83 25.93 12.45
CA ALA A 261 14.61 25.25 11.41
C ALA A 261 13.82 25.05 10.11
N VAL A 262 12.51 24.77 10.21
CA VAL A 262 11.62 24.63 9.05
C VAL A 262 11.29 26.01 8.45
N GLU A 263 11.07 27.03 9.28
CA GLU A 263 10.84 28.42 8.85
C GLU A 263 12.05 28.98 8.08
N ALA A 264 13.27 28.76 8.59
CA ALA A 264 14.51 29.14 7.93
C ALA A 264 14.70 28.43 6.58
N ARG A 265 14.34 27.15 6.51
CA ARG A 265 14.42 26.36 5.26
C ARG A 265 13.40 26.81 4.22
N LEU A 266 12.21 27.23 4.65
CA LEU A 266 11.12 27.64 3.77
C LEU A 266 11.04 29.14 3.52
N SER A 267 11.96 29.93 4.12
CA SER A 267 11.96 31.40 4.04
C SER A 267 10.62 32.02 4.47
N ILE A 268 10.06 31.49 5.56
CA ILE A 268 8.81 32.02 6.14
C ILE A 268 9.17 33.16 7.09
N GLU A 269 8.76 34.39 6.75
CA GLU A 269 9.06 35.59 7.54
C GLU A 269 8.17 35.74 8.77
N GLN A 270 6.92 35.27 8.69
CA GLN A 270 5.95 35.31 9.80
C GLN A 270 5.41 33.91 10.08
N ARG A 271 5.50 33.50 11.34
CA ARG A 271 4.96 32.23 11.82
C ARG A 271 3.46 32.18 11.58
N TRP A 272 3.00 31.07 11.01
CA TRP A 272 1.57 30.90 10.74
C TRP A 272 0.76 30.85 12.03
N ALA A 273 -0.33 31.62 12.07
CA ALA A 273 -1.38 31.53 13.07
C ALA A 273 -2.51 30.60 12.60
N GLU A 274 -3.33 30.11 13.53
CA GLU A 274 -4.49 29.26 13.19
C GLU A 274 -5.48 29.95 12.24
N ASN A 275 -5.54 31.29 12.23
CA ASN A 275 -6.45 32.06 11.40
C ASN A 275 -5.91 32.38 10.01
N ASP A 276 -4.64 32.07 9.72
CA ASP A 276 -4.03 32.42 8.44
C ASP A 276 -4.59 31.56 7.31
N GLU A 277 -4.86 32.18 6.16
CA GLU A 277 -5.36 31.47 4.98
C GLU A 277 -4.39 30.37 4.52
N ALA A 278 -3.09 30.66 4.55
CA ALA A 278 -2.04 29.69 4.19
C ALA A 278 -2.05 28.45 5.11
N TYR A 279 -2.26 28.66 6.41
CA TYR A 279 -2.38 27.58 7.39
C TYR A 279 -3.63 26.73 7.12
N GLN A 280 -4.78 27.37 6.91
CA GLN A 280 -6.05 26.70 6.65
C GLN A 280 -6.04 25.90 5.34
N GLU A 281 -5.44 26.44 4.28
CA GLU A 281 -5.30 25.73 3.00
C GLU A 281 -4.38 24.51 3.13
N ALA A 282 -3.23 24.67 3.78
CA ALA A 282 -2.30 23.57 4.03
C ALA A 282 -2.94 22.50 4.92
N LEU A 283 -3.71 22.90 5.94
CA LEU A 283 -4.45 22.00 6.82
C LEU A 283 -5.51 21.20 6.04
N LYS A 284 -6.27 21.85 5.16
CA LYS A 284 -7.24 21.20 4.27
C LYS A 284 -6.57 20.15 3.39
N LYS A 285 -5.46 20.49 2.73
CA LYS A 285 -4.68 19.56 1.89
C LYS A 285 -4.15 18.37 2.71
N SER A 286 -3.64 18.63 3.92
CA SER A 286 -3.16 17.59 4.83
C SER A 286 -4.27 16.62 5.25
N ARG A 287 -5.46 17.13 5.59
CA ARG A 287 -6.64 16.32 5.93
C ARG A 287 -7.13 15.49 4.76
N GLU A 288 -7.25 16.09 3.58
CA GLU A 288 -7.64 15.39 2.36
C GLU A 288 -6.66 14.26 2.05
N HIS A 289 -5.37 14.48 2.25
CA HIS A 289 -4.37 13.45 2.10
C HIS A 289 -4.52 12.32 3.13
N ALA A 290 -4.71 12.65 4.41
CA ALA A 290 -4.93 11.64 5.45
C ALA A 290 -6.16 10.77 5.14
N TYR A 291 -7.23 11.39 4.62
CA TYR A 291 -8.43 10.71 4.15
C TYR A 291 -8.12 9.76 2.98
N ARG A 292 -7.46 10.23 1.91
CA ARG A 292 -7.08 9.39 0.76
C ARG A 292 -6.21 8.19 1.18
N LYS A 293 -5.24 8.41 2.06
CA LYS A 293 -4.38 7.34 2.61
C LYS A 293 -5.17 6.34 3.45
N ALA A 294 -6.15 6.80 4.22
CA ALA A 294 -7.02 5.92 4.99
C ALA A 294 -7.89 5.07 4.05
N LEU A 295 -8.39 5.65 2.96
CA LEU A 295 -9.17 4.97 1.94
C LEU A 295 -8.34 3.89 1.22
N ASP A 296 -7.13 4.22 0.76
CA ASP A 296 -6.20 3.24 0.15
C ASP A 296 -5.91 2.06 1.09
N ASN A 297 -5.75 2.34 2.39
CA ASN A 297 -5.53 1.31 3.40
C ASN A 297 -6.77 0.43 3.62
N LEU A 298 -7.96 1.03 3.64
CA LEU A 298 -9.21 0.30 3.78
C LEU A 298 -9.41 -0.65 2.60
N GLU A 299 -9.21 -0.18 1.38
CA GLU A 299 -9.28 -1.01 0.16
C GLU A 299 -8.31 -2.19 0.25
N ARG A 300 -7.05 -1.93 0.62
CA ARG A 300 -6.04 -2.99 0.82
C ARG A 300 -6.47 -4.01 1.86
N LEU A 301 -7.02 -3.57 2.99
CA LEU A 301 -7.48 -4.47 4.06
C LEU A 301 -8.70 -5.29 3.64
N MET A 302 -9.65 -4.71 2.90
CA MET A 302 -10.79 -5.44 2.36
C MET A 302 -10.35 -6.54 1.40
N VAL A 303 -9.43 -6.21 0.49
CA VAL A 303 -8.87 -7.20 -0.43
C VAL A 303 -8.13 -8.30 0.33
N GLN A 304 -7.25 -7.94 1.27
CA GLN A 304 -6.57 -8.91 2.12
C GLN A 304 -7.55 -9.83 2.86
N ARG A 305 -8.66 -9.28 3.36
CA ARG A 305 -9.69 -10.07 4.04
C ARG A 305 -10.37 -11.06 3.09
N LEU A 306 -10.63 -10.68 1.84
CA LEU A 306 -11.16 -11.60 0.82
C LEU A 306 -10.19 -12.76 0.57
N PHE A 307 -8.89 -12.50 0.46
CA PHE A 307 -7.86 -13.55 0.34
C PHE A 307 -7.83 -14.49 1.55
N GLU A 308 -7.95 -13.95 2.76
CA GLU A 308 -8.02 -14.76 3.99
C GLU A 308 -9.25 -15.66 4.01
N LEU A 309 -10.41 -15.11 3.64
CA LEU A 309 -11.66 -15.85 3.56
C LEU A 309 -11.57 -16.98 2.54
N GLU A 310 -11.05 -16.72 1.35
CA GLU A 310 -10.85 -17.76 0.32
C GLU A 310 -9.89 -18.86 0.78
N LYS A 311 -8.79 -18.51 1.44
CA LYS A 311 -7.88 -19.51 2.04
C LYS A 311 -8.56 -20.32 3.13
N SER A 312 -9.51 -19.73 3.87
CA SER A 312 -10.27 -20.44 4.91
C SER A 312 -11.31 -21.40 4.33
N THR A 313 -11.94 -21.08 3.20
CA THR A 313 -12.85 -21.98 2.47
C THR A 313 -12.11 -23.05 1.67
N MET A 314 -10.90 -22.78 1.17
CA MET A 314 -10.03 -23.80 0.55
C MET A 314 -9.51 -24.85 1.54
N ARG A 315 -9.65 -24.61 2.85
CA ARG A 315 -9.56 -25.67 3.85
C ARG A 315 -10.89 -26.42 3.86
N ALA A 316 -11.16 -27.18 2.80
CA ALA A 316 -12.01 -28.36 2.90
C ALA A 316 -11.35 -29.30 3.93
N THR A 317 -11.70 -29.05 5.18
CA THR A 317 -12.14 -30.01 6.19
C THR A 317 -11.48 -31.39 6.13
N GLY A 318 -10.71 -31.69 7.18
CA GLY A 318 -10.38 -33.06 7.58
C GLY A 318 -11.63 -33.83 8.03
N MET A 319 -12.57 -34.05 7.12
CA MET A 319 -13.63 -35.04 7.23
C MET A 319 -13.36 -36.07 6.13
N PRO A 320 -13.13 -37.34 6.48
CA PRO A 320 -12.93 -38.38 5.49
C PRO A 320 -14.25 -38.58 4.75
N HIS A 321 -14.35 -38.05 3.53
CA HIS A 321 -15.38 -38.52 2.61
C HIS A 321 -15.05 -39.97 2.28
N ALA A 322 -15.80 -40.86 2.90
CA ALA A 322 -15.81 -42.28 2.59
C ALA A 322 -16.03 -42.45 1.09
N LEU A 323 -15.05 -43.10 0.46
CA LEU A 323 -15.19 -43.76 -0.82
C LEU A 323 -16.30 -44.80 -0.73
N SER A 324 -17.49 -44.48 -1.22
CA SER A 324 -18.41 -45.50 -1.72
C SER A 324 -19.36 -44.89 -2.73
N GLN A 325 -19.44 -45.54 -3.89
CA GLN A 325 -20.42 -45.35 -4.98
C GLN A 325 -20.04 -44.36 -6.08
N ILE A 326 -19.03 -44.71 -6.88
CA ILE A 326 -19.12 -44.61 -8.35
C ILE A 326 -18.50 -45.89 -8.93
N LEU A 327 -19.29 -46.97 -8.95
CA LEU A 327 -19.19 -48.10 -9.88
C LEU A 327 -20.61 -48.67 -10.01
N SER A 328 -21.35 -48.14 -10.97
CA SER A 328 -22.45 -48.78 -11.70
C SER A 328 -22.85 -47.87 -12.85
#